data_AF-A0A7K0C075-F1
#
_entry.id   AF-A0A7K0C075-F1
#
_cell.length_a   1.000
_cell.length_b   1.000
_cell.length_c   1.000
_cell.angle_alpha   90.00
_cell.angle_beta   90.00
_cell.angle_gamma   90.00
#
_symmetry.space_group_name_H-M   'P 1'
#
loop_
_entity.id
_entity.type
_entity.pdbx_description
1 polymer ?
#
loop_
_entity_poly.entity_id
_entity_poly.type
_entity_poly.pdbx_seq_one_letter_code
_entity_poly.pdbx_strand_id
1 'polypeptide(L)' 'MTGVGIIPADQVEMIRQEIARRYPGAKSWYGTHTGNWWALVWGGRWRLVEAPTPAELAQAIEKARGWPRSSAG' A
#
# COMPACT_ATOMS: atom_id res chain seq x y z
N MET A 1 -6.79 23.06 -6.67
CA MET A 1 -7.71 22.73 -5.55
C MET A 1 -7.89 21.23 -5.50
N THR A 2 -7.19 20.55 -4.61
CA THR A 2 -7.60 19.23 -4.09
C THR A 2 -7.22 19.25 -2.62
N GLY A 3 -8.15 19.72 -1.79
CA GLY A 3 -8.03 19.47 -0.36
C GLY A 3 -8.04 17.96 -0.19
N VAL A 4 -6.92 17.38 0.27
CA VAL A 4 -6.91 16.02 0.80
C VAL A 4 -7.83 16.07 2.00
N GLY A 5 -9.11 15.78 1.78
CA GLY A 5 -10.09 15.64 2.85
C GLY A 5 -9.53 14.61 3.82
N ILE A 6 -9.57 14.92 5.12
CA ILE A 6 -9.24 13.95 6.15
C ILE A 6 -10.08 12.70 5.87
N ILE A 7 -9.44 11.58 5.53
CA ILE A 7 -10.14 10.31 5.38
C ILE A 7 -10.62 9.92 6.79
N PRO A 8 -11.94 9.69 7.00
CA PRO A 8 -12.45 9.26 8.29
C PRO A 8 -11.74 8.01 8.81
N ALA A 9 -11.52 7.92 10.13
CA ALA A 9 -10.72 6.84 10.72
C ALA A 9 -11.34 5.45 10.49
N ASP A 10 -12.68 5.36 10.48
CA ASP A 10 -13.43 4.16 10.13
C ASP A 10 -13.19 3.77 8.67
N GLN A 11 -13.21 4.73 7.75
CA GLN A 11 -12.90 4.48 6.34
C GLN A 11 -11.44 4.04 6.15
N VAL A 12 -10.49 4.63 6.88
CA VAL A 12 -9.08 4.18 6.88
C VAL A 12 -8.99 2.72 7.31
N GLU A 13 -9.66 2.34 8.39
CA GLU A 13 -9.62 0.98 8.91
C GLU A 13 -10.28 -0.03 7.96
N MET A 14 -11.43 0.30 7.35
CA MET A 14 -12.06 -0.56 6.34
C MET A 14 -11.12 -0.84 5.17
N ILE A 15 -10.45 0.20 4.65
CA ILE A 15 -9.50 0.06 3.54
C ILE A 15 -8.29 -0.79 3.95
N ARG A 16 -7.76 -0.59 5.17
CA ARG A 16 -6.65 -1.42 5.68
C ARG A 16 -7.05 -2.88 5.76
N GLN A 17 -8.26 -3.18 6.24
CA GLN A 17 -8.78 -4.54 6.32
C GLN A 17 -8.98 -5.16 4.93
N GLU A 18 -9.49 -4.41 3.96
CA GLU A 18 -9.62 -4.86 2.58
C GLU A 18 -8.25 -5.22 1.98
N ILE A 19 -7.26 -4.33 2.13
CA ILE A 19 -5.89 -4.57 1.67
C ILE A 19 -5.29 -5.79 2.36
N ALA A 20 -5.45 -5.94 3.68
CA ALA A 20 -4.94 -7.09 4.43
C ALA A 20 -5.57 -8.41 3.97
N ARG A 21 -6.87 -8.41 3.63
CA ARG A 21 -7.59 -9.57 3.07
C ARG A 21 -7.08 -9.93 1.67
N ARG A 22 -6.91 -8.95 0.79
CA ARG A 22 -6.46 -9.17 -0.60
C ARG A 22 -4.97 -9.52 -0.68
N TYR A 23 -4.16 -8.99 0.23
CA TYR A 23 -2.72 -9.13 0.23
C TYR A 23 -2.20 -9.64 1.58
N PRO A 24 -2.41 -10.93 1.92
CA PRO A 24 -1.91 -11.50 3.16
C PRO A 24 -0.41 -11.23 3.35
N GLY A 25 -0.02 -10.73 4.53
CA GLY A 25 1.36 -10.36 4.86
C GLY A 25 1.81 -8.97 4.44
N ALA A 26 1.01 -8.18 3.71
CA ALA A 26 1.25 -6.75 3.54
C ALA A 26 0.78 -6.00 4.80
N LYS A 27 1.57 -5.03 5.26
CA LYS A 27 1.16 -4.11 6.34
C LYS A 27 0.90 -2.74 5.72
N SER A 28 -0.35 -2.29 5.70
CA SER A 28 -0.74 -0.99 5.12
C SER A 28 -1.19 0.02 6.17
N TRP A 29 -0.99 1.30 5.86
CA TRP A 29 -1.43 2.44 6.67
C TRP A 29 -1.65 3.69 5.81
N TYR A 30 -2.45 4.63 6.32
CA TYR A 30 -2.59 5.96 5.74
C TYR A 30 -1.70 6.94 6.49
N GLY A 31 -0.82 7.63 5.78
CA GLY A 31 0.03 8.68 6.31
C GLY A 31 -0.73 10.00 6.37
N THR A 32 -1.26 10.35 7.54
CA THR A 32 -2.06 11.60 7.72
C THR A 32 -1.27 12.86 7.40
N HIS A 33 0.05 12.84 7.58
CA HIS A 33 0.94 13.95 7.25
C HIS A 33 1.23 14.05 5.75
N THR A 34 1.35 12.92 5.06
CA THR A 34 1.68 12.88 3.61
C THR A 34 0.44 12.87 2.73
N GLY A 35 -0.73 12.54 3.27
CA GLY A 35 -1.95 12.31 2.51
C GLY A 35 -1.93 11.05 1.64
N ASN A 36 -0.96 10.16 1.87
CA ASN A 36 -0.71 8.99 1.02
C ASN A 36 -0.90 7.68 1.78
N TRP A 37 -1.24 6.64 1.02
CA TRP A 37 -1.27 5.26 1.45
C TRP A 37 0.10 4.61 1.32
N TRP A 38 0.45 3.83 2.32
CA TRP A 38 1.72 3.14 2.41
C TRP A 38 1.49 1.66 2.64
N ALA A 39 2.40 0.82 2.13
CA ALA A 39 2.45 -0.59 2.49
C ALA A 39 3.88 -1.12 2.57
N LEU A 40 4.14 -1.90 3.60
CA LEU A 40 5.33 -2.74 3.72
C LEU A 40 4.99 -4.14 3.19
N VAL A 41 5.74 -4.61 2.19
CA VAL A 41 5.46 -5.83 1.44
C VAL A 41 6.70 -6.71 1.33
N TRP A 42 6.51 -8.02 1.49
CA TRP A 42 7.54 -9.02 1.20
C TRP A 42 7.34 -9.62 -0.20
N GLY A 43 8.39 -9.54 -1.03
CA GLY A 43 8.43 -10.14 -2.38
C GLY A 43 9.82 -10.68 -2.71
N GLY A 44 10.45 -11.39 -1.76
CA GLY A 44 11.86 -11.81 -1.81
C GLY A 44 12.85 -10.83 -1.17
N ARG A 45 12.44 -9.56 -1.03
CA ARG A 45 13.01 -8.53 -0.15
C ARG A 45 11.88 -7.67 0.41
N TRP A 46 12.10 -7.04 1.57
CA TRP A 46 11.16 -6.02 2.08
C TRP A 46 11.18 -4.80 1.16
N ARG A 47 9.98 -4.34 0.78
CA ARG A 47 9.77 -3.14 -0.03
C ARG A 47 8.72 -2.26 0.64
N LEU A 48 9.01 -0.98 0.74
CA LEU A 48 8.05 0.05 1.12
C LEU A 48 7.49 0.66 -0.16
N VAL A 49 6.17 0.65 -0.31
CA VAL A 49 5.48 1.29 -1.43
C VAL A 49 4.54 2.38 -0.92
N GLU A 50 4.39 3.43 -1.71
CA GLU A 50 3.55 4.59 -1.45
C GLU A 50 2.65 4.85 -2.65
N ALA A 51 1.42 5.29 -2.40
CA ALA A 51 0.48 5.72 -3.42
C ALA A 51 -0.56 6.70 -2.86
N PRO A 52 -1.09 7.63 -3.66
CA PRO A 52 -2.10 8.60 -3.21
C PRO A 52 -3.48 7.97 -2.97
N THR A 53 -3.78 6.81 -3.57
CA THR A 53 -5.08 6.14 -3.45
C THR A 53 -4.95 4.66 -3.06
N PRO A 54 -5.98 4.06 -2.43
CA PRO A 54 -5.95 2.63 -2.11
C PRO A 54 -5.82 1.74 -3.35
N ALA A 55 -6.45 2.14 -4.47
CA ALA A 55 -6.39 1.41 -5.72
C ALA A 55 -4.99 1.44 -6.35
N GLU A 56 -4.30 2.58 -6.28
CA GLU A 56 -2.91 2.67 -6.72
C GLU A 56 -1.96 1.93 -5.77
N LEU A 57 -2.24 1.94 -4.46
CA LEU A 57 -1.47 1.15 -3.50
C LEU A 57 -1.58 -0.35 -3.80
N ALA A 58 -2.77 -0.84 -4.12
CA ALA A 58 -3.01 -2.23 -4.53
C ALA A 58 -2.14 -2.63 -5.74
N GLN A 59 -2.09 -1.79 -6.78
CA GLN A 59 -1.23 -2.00 -7.94
C GLN A 59 0.27 -1.98 -7.58
N ALA A 60 0.68 -1.07 -6.68
CA ALA A 60 2.05 -1.00 -6.21
C ALA A 60 2.46 -2.24 -5.42
N ILE A 61 1.56 -2.78 -4.57
CA ILE A 61 1.76 -4.04 -3.84
C ILE A 61 1.93 -5.20 -4.81
N GLU A 62 1.09 -5.31 -5.84
CA GLU A 62 1.18 -6.36 -6.85
C GLU A 62 2.51 -6.33 -7.59
N LYS A 63 2.94 -5.15 -8.07
CA LYS A 63 4.25 -4.96 -8.69
C LYS A 63 5.40 -5.32 -7.73
N ALA A 64 5.29 -4.94 -6.46
CA ALA A 64 6.30 -5.22 -5.45
C ALA A 64 6.39 -6.71 -5.08
N ARG A 65 5.31 -7.49 -5.20
CA ARG A 65 5.31 -8.95 -4.99
C ARG A 65 5.74 -9.73 -6.23
N GLY A 66 5.32 -9.27 -7.41
CA GLY A 66 5.55 -9.92 -8.69
C GLY A 66 6.93 -9.69 -9.30
N TRP A 67 7.71 -8.72 -8.81
CA TRP A 67 9.08 -8.50 -9.28
C TRP A 67 9.96 -9.72 -8.95
N PRO A 68 10.40 -10.53 -9.94
CA PRO A 68 11.36 -11.61 -9.69
C PRO A 68 12.62 -11.03 -9.06
N ARG A 69 13.39 -11.82 -8.29
CA ARG A 69 14.83 -11.48 -8.18
C ARG A 69 15.30 -11.33 -9.61
N SER A 70 15.69 -10.12 -10.03
CA SER A 70 16.42 -9.97 -11.28
C SER A 70 17.52 -11.01 -11.21
N SER A 71 17.47 -11.98 -12.11
CA SER A 71 18.54 -12.93 -12.37
C SER A 71 19.74 -12.10 -12.77
N ALA A 72 20.52 -11.69 -11.78
CA ALA A 72 21.91 -11.31 -11.99
C ALA A 72 22.63 -12.62 -12.27
N GLY A 73 22.65 -13.00 -13.55
CA GLY A 73 23.67 -13.87 -14.11
C GLY A 73 24.95 -13.08 -14.32
#